data_AF-N2AIZ5-F1
#
_entry.id   AF-N2AIZ5-F1
#
_cell.length_a   1.000
_cell.length_b   1.000
_cell.length_c   1.000
_cell.angle_alpha   90.00
_cell.angle_beta   90.00
_cell.angle_gamma   90.00
#
_symmetry.space_group_name_H-M   'P 1'
#
loop_
_entity.id
_entity.type
_entity.pdbx_description
1 polymer ?
#
loop_
_entity_poly.entity_id
_entity_poly.type
_entity_poly.pdbx_seq_one_letter_code
_entity_poly.pdbx_strand_id
1 'polypeptide(L)'
;MEQRFDLEVSADRPILRLDYLFPGCTALIDTGALFPVWTKSRELLEALGAKVCKRNVLFSGFGGNVYGDIYTLTLQLGSLIYPEMHIMSCENNDIPGYFIFSATMFKNTVYTINDIEKKFIIVTQDHQICRNIIINGEDGIMHVLCETVSSE
;
A
#
# COMPACT_ATOMS: atom_id res chain seq x y z
N MET A 1 -11.53 9.05 14.21
CA MET A 1 -11.11 7.75 14.76
C MET A 1 -9.58 7.67 14.66
N GLU A 2 -8.92 7.40 15.79
CA GLU A 2 -7.47 7.22 15.87
C GLU A 2 -7.13 5.73 15.96
N GLN A 3 -6.08 5.32 15.25
CA GLN A 3 -5.54 3.97 15.27
C GLN A 3 -4.03 4.04 15.39
N ARG A 4 -3.46 3.12 16.18
CA ARG A 4 -2.03 3.05 16.44
C ARG A 4 -1.53 1.66 16.09
N PHE A 5 -0.39 1.63 15.39
CA PHE A 5 0.27 0.41 14.97
C PHE A 5 1.73 0.43 15.41
N ASP A 6 2.26 -0.76 15.63
CA ASP A 6 3.66 -0.96 15.99
C ASP A 6 4.55 -0.98 14.74
N LEU A 7 5.64 -0.22 14.79
CA LEU A 7 6.73 -0.32 13.84
C LEU A 7 7.79 -1.30 14.34
N GLU A 8 8.54 -1.89 13.42
CA GLU A 8 9.66 -2.77 13.74
C GLU A 8 10.76 -1.99 14.46
N VAL A 9 11.06 -2.41 15.69
CA VAL A 9 11.94 -1.66 16.59
C VAL A 9 13.38 -1.71 16.13
N SER A 10 13.81 -2.85 15.56
CA SER A 10 15.18 -3.04 15.09
C SER A 10 15.46 -2.43 13.72
N ALA A 11 14.45 -1.85 13.06
CA ALA A 11 14.60 -1.26 11.73
C ALA A 11 14.82 0.26 11.84
N ASP A 12 15.77 0.77 11.04
CA ASP A 12 15.98 2.21 10.85
C ASP A 12 14.87 2.84 9.99
N ARG A 13 14.21 2.02 9.17
CA ARG A 13 13.10 2.45 8.31
C ARG A 13 11.76 2.22 9.02
N PRO A 14 10.71 2.99 8.67
CA PRO A 14 9.37 2.79 9.23
C PRO A 14 8.71 1.54 8.66
N ILE A 15 9.06 0.38 9.21
CA ILE A 15 8.51 -0.92 8.82
C ILE A 15 7.32 -1.23 9.73
N LEU A 16 6.13 -1.27 9.16
CA LEU A 16 4.90 -1.69 9.82
C LEU A 16 4.81 -3.21 9.86
N ARG A 17 4.41 -3.76 11.01
CA ARG A 17 4.13 -5.20 11.15
C ARG A 17 2.69 -5.50 10.75
N LEU A 18 2.52 -6.52 9.91
CA LEU A 18 1.24 -6.98 9.37
C LEU A 18 1.02 -8.47 9.66
N ASP A 19 1.44 -8.92 10.83
CA ASP A 19 1.41 -10.34 11.23
C ASP A 19 0.01 -10.98 11.14
N TYR A 20 -1.05 -10.17 11.14
CA TYR A 20 -2.43 -10.62 10.96
C TYR A 20 -2.73 -11.14 9.53
N LEU A 21 -1.95 -10.75 8.51
CA LEU A 21 -2.05 -11.33 7.16
C LEU A 21 -1.40 -12.71 7.13
N PHE A 22 -0.17 -12.77 7.60
CA PHE A 22 0.58 -14.00 7.88
C PHE A 22 1.80 -13.64 8.76
N PRO A 23 2.32 -14.61 9.54
CA PRO A 23 3.46 -14.37 10.41
C PRO A 23 4.68 -13.81 9.68
N GLY A 24 5.23 -12.69 10.17
CA GLY A 24 6.40 -12.03 9.59
C GLY A 24 6.08 -11.11 8.40
N CYS A 25 4.81 -10.94 8.01
CA CYS A 25 4.42 -9.98 7.00
C CYS A 25 4.73 -8.55 7.48
N THR A 26 5.35 -7.76 6.62
CA THR A 26 5.78 -6.39 6.93
C THR A 26 5.59 -5.47 5.74
N ALA A 27 5.39 -4.18 6.03
CA ALA A 27 5.24 -3.13 5.03
C ALA A 27 6.18 -1.96 5.33
N LEU A 28 6.95 -1.52 4.34
CA LEU A 28 7.64 -0.24 4.40
C LEU A 28 6.62 0.88 4.18
N ILE A 29 6.55 1.85 5.09
CA ILE A 29 5.77 3.08 4.87
C ILE A 29 6.64 4.05 4.08
N ASP A 30 6.27 4.33 2.83
CA ASP A 30 7.05 5.19 1.93
C ASP A 30 6.25 6.41 1.50
N THR A 31 6.65 7.56 2.03
CA THR A 31 6.03 8.85 1.71
C THR A 31 6.38 9.35 0.31
N GLY A 32 7.43 8.81 -0.32
CA GLY A 32 7.84 9.13 -1.69
C GLY A 32 7.16 8.27 -2.75
N ALA A 33 6.51 7.17 -2.35
CA ALA A 33 5.79 6.30 -3.27
C ALA A 33 4.38 6.84 -3.58
N LEU A 34 4.01 6.80 -4.86
CA LEU A 34 2.67 7.17 -5.33
C LEU A 34 1.70 5.98 -5.37
N PHE A 35 2.22 4.77 -5.54
CA PHE A 35 1.45 3.53 -5.63
C PHE A 35 1.97 2.50 -4.64
N PRO A 36 1.10 1.67 -4.04
CA PRO A 36 1.55 0.57 -3.22
C PRO A 36 2.22 -0.50 -4.09
N VAL A 37 3.23 -1.15 -3.53
CA VAL A 37 4.04 -2.14 -4.22
C VAL A 37 4.11 -3.43 -3.40
N TRP A 38 4.01 -4.57 -4.05
CA TRP A 38 4.36 -5.88 -3.54
C TRP A 38 5.74 -6.27 -4.08
N THR A 39 6.65 -6.67 -3.19
CA THR A 39 8.08 -6.83 -3.50
C THR A 39 8.53 -8.28 -3.55
N LYS A 40 7.66 -9.24 -3.26
CA LYS A 40 8.00 -10.68 -3.26
C LYS A 40 7.40 -11.39 -4.46
N SER A 41 7.59 -12.71 -4.53
CA SER A 41 7.00 -13.54 -5.57
C SER A 41 5.50 -13.27 -5.68
N ARG A 42 5.02 -13.19 -6.93
CA ARG A 42 3.61 -12.94 -7.25
C ARG A 42 2.70 -14.06 -6.78
N GLU A 43 3.21 -15.28 -6.71
CA GLU A 43 2.46 -16.45 -6.24
C GLU A 43 2.02 -16.27 -4.78
N LEU A 44 2.84 -15.61 -3.96
CA LEU A 44 2.46 -15.24 -2.59
C LEU A 44 1.40 -14.14 -2.56
N LEU A 45 1.46 -13.16 -3.47
CA LEU A 45 0.44 -12.13 -3.59
C LEU A 45 -0.91 -12.73 -4.03
N GLU A 46 -0.88 -13.66 -4.98
CA GLU A 46 -2.06 -14.40 -5.43
C GLU A 46 -2.63 -15.28 -4.32
N ALA A 47 -1.78 -15.89 -3.48
CA ALA A 47 -2.20 -16.64 -2.30
C ALA A 47 -2.90 -15.76 -1.24
N LEU A 48 -2.62 -14.45 -1.21
CA LEU A 48 -3.36 -13.46 -0.40
C LEU A 48 -4.73 -13.10 -1.00
N GLY A 49 -5.09 -13.66 -2.15
CA GLY A 49 -6.36 -13.39 -2.84
C GLY A 49 -6.29 -12.23 -3.84
N ALA A 50 -5.09 -11.78 -4.20
CA ALA A 50 -4.95 -10.75 -5.23
C ALA A 50 -5.33 -11.29 -6.62
N LYS A 51 -5.92 -10.43 -7.46
CA LYS A 51 -6.32 -10.76 -8.83
C LYS A 51 -5.50 -9.93 -9.81
N VAL A 52 -5.03 -10.57 -10.89
CA VAL A 52 -4.30 -9.85 -11.95
C VAL A 52 -5.25 -8.91 -12.70
N CYS A 53 -4.82 -7.66 -12.90
CA CYS A 53 -5.51 -6.69 -13.75
C CYS A 53 -4.78 -6.47 -15.07
N LYS A 54 -3.46 -6.26 -15.00
CA LYS A 54 -2.64 -5.95 -16.18
C LYS A 54 -1.23 -6.50 -16.01
N ARG A 55 -0.68 -7.10 -17.06
CA ARG A 55 0.69 -7.62 -17.06
C ARG A 55 1.66 -6.67 -17.74
N ASN A 56 2.94 -6.74 -17.35
CA ASN A 56 4.07 -6.08 -18.00
C ASN A 56 3.90 -4.57 -18.19
N VAL A 57 3.57 -3.88 -17.09
CA VAL A 57 3.43 -2.42 -17.04
C VAL A 57 4.77 -1.80 -16.65
N LEU A 58 5.17 -0.77 -17.37
CA LEU A 58 6.35 0.03 -17.07
C LEU A 58 6.05 1.01 -15.94
N PHE A 59 6.88 1.00 -14.91
CA PHE A 59 6.88 1.99 -13.84
C PHE A 59 8.23 2.66 -13.73
N SER A 60 8.21 3.92 -13.31
CA SER A 60 9.39 4.76 -13.17
C SER A 60 9.45 5.33 -11.75
N GLY A 61 10.66 5.41 -11.21
CA GLY A 61 10.94 6.07 -9.94
C GLY A 61 12.36 6.60 -9.89
N PHE A 62 12.79 7.07 -8.72
CA PHE A 62 14.13 7.63 -8.55
C PHE A 62 15.25 6.63 -8.92
N GLY A 63 15.03 5.33 -8.71
CA GLY A 63 15.95 4.25 -9.04
C GLY A 63 15.95 3.81 -10.51
N GLY A 64 15.20 4.48 -11.38
CA GLY A 64 15.04 4.13 -12.78
C GLY A 64 13.70 3.47 -13.10
N ASN A 65 13.70 2.67 -14.16
CA ASN A 65 12.49 2.05 -14.70
C ASN A 65 12.46 0.55 -14.41
N VAL A 66 11.29 0.03 -14.07
CA VAL A 66 11.07 -1.39 -13.83
C VAL A 66 9.75 -1.83 -14.44
N TYR A 67 9.72 -3.05 -14.96
CA TYR A 67 8.49 -3.69 -15.41
C TYR A 67 7.90 -4.52 -14.27
N GLY A 68 6.59 -4.39 -14.06
CA GLY A 68 5.85 -5.18 -13.09
C GLY A 68 4.42 -5.42 -13.54
N ASP A 69 3.70 -6.18 -12.75
CA ASP A 69 2.30 -6.49 -13.01
C ASP A 69 1.40 -5.69 -12.07
N ILE A 70 0.20 -5.33 -12.52
CA ILE A 70 -0.82 -4.70 -11.68
C ILE A 70 -1.81 -5.76 -11.25
N TYR A 71 -2.04 -5.81 -9.94
CA TYR A 71 -3.06 -6.62 -9.29
C TYR A 71 -4.06 -5.73 -8.55
N THR A 72 -5.23 -6.28 -8.23
CA THR A 72 -6.13 -5.76 -7.20
C THR A 72 -6.08 -6.67 -5.97
N LEU A 73 -6.06 -6.05 -4.78
CA LEU A 73 -6.10 -6.74 -3.50
C LEU A 73 -7.00 -5.96 -2.54
N THR A 74 -7.93 -6.65 -1.87
CA THR A 74 -8.62 -6.02 -0.74
C THR A 74 -7.75 -6.14 0.50
N LEU A 75 -7.31 -5.00 1.04
CA LEU A 75 -6.45 -4.95 2.22
C LEU A 75 -7.19 -4.28 3.38
N GLN A 76 -7.14 -4.88 4.57
CA GLN A 76 -7.65 -4.27 5.79
C GLN A 76 -6.51 -3.85 6.70
N LEU A 77 -6.34 -2.56 6.97
CA LEU A 77 -5.36 -2.04 7.93
C LEU A 77 -6.09 -1.48 9.15
N GLY A 78 -6.10 -2.25 10.25
CA GLY A 78 -6.93 -1.95 11.41
C GLY A 78 -8.40 -1.94 11.03
N SER A 79 -9.10 -0.82 11.23
CA SER A 79 -10.47 -0.61 10.78
C SER A 79 -10.60 0.04 9.40
N LEU A 80 -9.48 0.41 8.75
CA LEU A 80 -9.51 0.90 7.36
C LEU A 80 -9.53 -0.26 6.39
N ILE A 81 -10.41 -0.19 5.40
CA ILE A 81 -10.56 -1.17 4.34
C ILE A 81 -10.23 -0.48 3.03
N TYR A 82 -9.27 -1.06 2.30
CA TYR A 82 -8.89 -0.67 0.95
C TYR A 82 -9.44 -1.73 -0.01
N PRO A 83 -10.70 -1.58 -0.48
CA PRO A 83 -11.29 -2.57 -1.38
C PRO A 83 -10.62 -2.51 -2.74
N GLU A 84 -10.33 -3.68 -3.31
CA GLU A 84 -9.81 -3.83 -4.68
C GLU A 84 -8.69 -2.83 -5.00
N MET A 85 -7.79 -2.66 -4.03
CA MET A 85 -6.70 -1.72 -4.09
C MET A 85 -5.75 -2.16 -5.19
N HIS A 86 -5.49 -1.26 -6.13
CA HIS A 86 -4.48 -1.50 -7.15
C HIS A 86 -3.09 -1.53 -6.49
N ILE A 87 -2.35 -2.61 -6.73
CA ILE A 87 -1.01 -2.83 -6.21
C ILE A 87 -0.10 -3.30 -7.34
N MET A 88 1.08 -2.71 -7.41
CA MET A 88 2.12 -3.13 -8.34
C MET A 88 2.87 -4.33 -7.76
N SER A 89 2.94 -5.45 -8.47
CA SER A 89 3.82 -6.56 -8.15
C SER A 89 5.12 -6.43 -8.93
N CYS A 90 6.22 -6.29 -8.20
CA CYS A 90 7.57 -6.26 -8.75
C CYS A 90 8.51 -6.97 -7.78
N GLU A 91 8.90 -8.20 -8.11
CA GLU A 91 9.76 -8.99 -7.24
C GLU A 91 11.14 -8.33 -7.12
N ASN A 92 11.46 -7.88 -5.91
CA ASN A 92 12.74 -7.32 -5.53
C ASN A 92 13.04 -7.70 -4.07
N ASN A 93 13.91 -8.69 -3.91
CA ASN A 93 14.24 -9.22 -2.59
C ASN A 93 15.17 -8.32 -1.77
N ASP A 94 15.79 -7.30 -2.39
CA ASP A 94 16.64 -6.32 -1.71
C ASP A 94 15.81 -5.27 -0.96
N ILE A 95 14.52 -5.12 -1.29
CA ILE A 95 13.63 -4.21 -0.58
C ILE A 95 13.13 -4.89 0.70
N PRO A 96 13.29 -4.23 1.88
CA PRO A 96 12.80 -4.76 3.13
C PRO A 96 11.27 -4.78 3.16
N GLY A 97 10.72 -5.88 3.64
CA GLY A 97 9.29 -6.12 3.75
C GLY A 97 8.64 -6.68 2.48
N TYR A 98 7.36 -7.00 2.60
CA TYR A 98 6.53 -7.58 1.54
C TYR A 98 5.79 -6.50 0.76
N PHE A 99 5.36 -5.46 1.47
CA PHE A 99 4.67 -4.31 0.89
C PHE A 99 5.51 -3.04 0.99
N ILE A 100 5.29 -2.13 0.05
CA ILE A 100 5.53 -0.70 0.21
C ILE A 100 4.15 -0.05 0.25
N PHE A 101 3.81 0.59 1.36
CA PHE A 101 2.58 1.38 1.50
C PHE A 101 2.88 2.83 1.11
N SER A 102 2.19 3.29 0.06
CA SER A 102 2.35 4.64 -0.49
C SER A 102 1.64 5.70 0.34
N ALA A 103 2.11 6.95 0.25
CA ALA A 103 1.44 8.10 0.85
C ALA A 103 -0.03 8.23 0.41
N THR A 104 -0.33 7.83 -0.83
CA THR A 104 -1.66 7.92 -1.44
C THR A 104 -2.69 7.00 -0.79
N MET A 105 -2.28 5.91 -0.12
CA MET A 105 -3.18 5.10 0.70
C MET A 105 -3.78 5.92 1.84
N PHE A 106 -3.02 6.86 2.39
CA PHE A 106 -3.42 7.64 3.55
C PHE A 106 -3.99 9.01 3.19
N LYS A 107 -4.37 9.25 1.93
CA LYS A 107 -4.99 10.50 1.49
C LYS A 107 -6.29 10.75 2.26
N ASN A 108 -6.56 12.02 2.59
CA ASN A 108 -7.66 12.46 3.46
C ASN A 108 -7.59 11.93 4.90
N THR A 109 -6.42 11.48 5.34
CA THR A 109 -6.13 11.17 6.75
C THR A 109 -4.98 12.02 7.26
N VAL A 110 -4.89 12.18 8.58
CA VAL A 110 -3.65 12.66 9.22
C VAL A 110 -2.91 11.42 9.70
N TYR A 111 -1.71 11.17 9.16
CA TYR A 111 -0.88 10.08 9.63
C TYR A 111 0.45 10.60 10.18
N THR A 112 1.02 9.86 11.13
CA THR A 112 2.29 10.20 11.79
C THR A 112 3.16 8.95 11.88
N ILE A 113 4.38 9.07 11.40
CA ILE A 113 5.46 8.11 11.63
C ILE A 113 6.26 8.63 12.82
N ASN A 114 6.05 8.03 13.99
CA ASN A 114 6.81 8.36 15.19
C ASN A 114 7.96 7.37 15.34
N ASP A 115 9.15 7.77 14.91
CA ASP A 115 10.34 6.91 14.94
C ASP A 115 10.92 6.74 16.36
N ILE A 116 10.66 7.71 17.26
CA ILE A 116 11.11 7.65 18.66
C ILE A 116 10.33 6.58 19.43
N GLU A 117 9.00 6.60 19.32
CA GLU A 117 8.13 5.62 20.00
C GLU A 117 7.93 4.34 19.18
N LYS A 118 8.49 4.29 17.95
CA LYS A 118 8.26 3.23 16.96
C LYS A 118 6.77 2.94 16.75
N LYS A 119 6.00 4.00 16.47
CA LYS A 119 4.56 3.94 16.21
C LYS A 119 4.21 4.54 14.87
N PHE A 120 3.24 3.92 14.20
CA PHE A 120 2.50 4.52 13.11
C PHE A 120 1.09 4.85 13.58
N ILE A 121 0.69 6.12 13.44
CA ILE A 121 -0.59 6.61 13.94
C ILE A 121 -1.39 7.13 12.75
N ILE A 122 -2.66 6.73 12.64
CA ILE A 122 -3.58 7.23 11.63
C ILE A 122 -4.81 7.81 12.32
N VAL A 123 -5.15 9.06 11.97
CA VAL A 123 -6.33 9.77 12.43
C VAL A 123 -7.22 10.09 11.24
N THR A 124 -8.45 9.58 11.30
CA THR A 124 -9.51 9.85 10.32
C THR A 124 -10.56 10.78 10.92
N GLN A 125 -10.90 11.86 10.22
CA GLN A 125 -11.88 12.85 10.70
C GLN A 125 -13.26 12.69 10.05
N ASP A 126 -13.32 12.06 8.88
CA ASP A 126 -14.54 11.89 8.07
C ASP A 126 -15.37 10.66 8.45
N HIS A 127 -14.93 9.88 9.44
CA HIS A 127 -15.55 8.61 9.88
C HIS A 127 -15.71 7.54 8.80
N GLN A 128 -15.07 7.70 7.64
CA GLN A 128 -15.11 6.69 6.58
C GLN A 128 -14.10 5.57 6.90
N ILE A 129 -14.56 4.32 6.78
CA ILE A 129 -13.71 3.14 6.94
C ILE A 129 -13.19 2.62 5.60
N CYS A 130 -13.93 2.86 4.53
CA CYS A 130 -13.56 2.48 3.17
C CYS A 130 -12.65 3.55 2.56
N ARG A 131 -11.51 3.14 1.98
CA ARG A 131 -10.49 4.02 1.44
C ARG A 131 -10.11 3.59 0.02
N ASN A 132 -10.38 4.46 -0.94
CA ASN A 132 -9.87 4.32 -2.30
C ASN A 132 -8.53 5.05 -2.39
N ILE A 133 -7.62 4.54 -3.22
CA ILE A 133 -6.39 5.29 -3.54
C ILE A 133 -6.76 6.38 -4.54
N ILE A 134 -6.41 7.63 -4.25
CA ILE A 134 -6.70 8.77 -5.11
C ILE A 134 -5.40 9.43 -5.54
N ILE A 135 -5.18 9.51 -6.85
CA ILE A 135 -4.00 10.11 -7.47
C ILE A 135 -4.44 11.34 -8.26
N ASN A 136 -3.65 12.40 -8.23
CA ASN A 136 -3.86 13.54 -9.11
C ASN A 136 -2.91 13.39 -10.30
N GLY A 137 -3.45 13.43 -11.52
CA GLY A 137 -2.67 13.50 -12.74
C GLY A 137 -1.92 14.82 -12.86
N GLU A 138 -0.94 14.87 -13.77
CA GLU A 138 -0.17 16.09 -14.06
C GLU A 138 -1.06 17.22 -14.63
N ASP A 139 -2.18 16.85 -15.23
CA ASP A 139 -3.24 17.74 -15.72
C ASP A 139 -4.17 18.26 -14.61
N GLY A 140 -3.95 17.84 -13.35
CA GLY A 140 -4.79 18.17 -12.22
C GLY A 140 -6.06 17.33 -12.11
N ILE A 141 -6.28 16.35 -13.00
CA ILE A 141 -7.43 15.45 -12.93
C ILE A 141 -7.25 14.48 -11.78
N MET A 142 -8.27 14.34 -10.94
CA MET A 142 -8.28 13.33 -9.89
C MET A 142 -8.69 11.96 -10.46
N HIS A 143 -7.82 10.98 -10.29
CA HIS A 143 -8.07 9.57 -10.58
C HIS A 143 -8.33 8.83 -9.27
N VAL A 144 -9.48 8.17 -9.18
CA VAL A 144 -9.79 7.22 -8.10
C VAL A 144 -9.45 5.83 -8.61
N LEU A 145 -8.47 5.18 -7.98
CA LEU A 145 -8.08 3.82 -8.28
C LEU A 145 -8.98 2.88 -7.49
N CYS A 146 -10.05 2.46 -8.15
CA CYS A 146 -10.93 1.38 -7.76
C CYS A 146 -11.39 0.66 -9.04
N GLU A 147 -11.67 -0.63 -8.95
CA GLU A 147 -12.36 -1.30 -10.04
C GLU A 147 -13.78 -0.73 -10.13
N THR A 148 -14.16 -0.19 -11.29
CA THR A 148 -15.57 0.12 -11.54
C THR A 148 -16.21 -1.20 -11.95
N VAL A 149 -17.01 -1.79 -11.06
CA VAL A 149 -17.86 -2.91 -11.44
C VAL A 149 -18.83 -2.37 -12.49
N SER A 150 -18.57 -2.66 -13.77
CA SER A 150 -19.57 -2.46 -14.81
C SER A 150 -20.62 -3.54 -14.55
N SER A 151 -21.71 -3.14 -13.93
CA SER A 151 -22.94 -3.92 -13.94
C SER A 151 -23.46 -3.92 -15.38
N GLU A 152 -23.12 -4.96 -16.14
CA GLU A 152 -23.92 -5.40 -17.28
C GLU A 152 -25.16 -6.16 -16.81
#